data_AF-A0A9Q0I0D8-F1
#
_entry.id   AF-A0A9Q0I0D8-F1
#
_cell.length_a   1.000
_cell.length_b   1.000
_cell.length_c   1.000
_cell.angle_alpha   90.00
_cell.angle_beta   90.00
_cell.angle_gamma   90.00
#
_symmetry.space_group_name_H-M   'P 1'
#
loop_
_entity.id
_entity.type
_entity.pdbx_description
1 polymer ?
#
loop_
_entity_poly.entity_id
_entity_poly.type
_entity_poly.pdbx_seq_one_letter_code
_entity_poly.pdbx_strand_id
1 'polypeptide(L)'
;MPPSPSPSPSLTLADEQEQEQEQEQAMATATLISSEVGKAKASPLALPLISSSELRRHTSPSSLWLSIHGLVYDVTSWLPLHPGGDLPLLSLAGRDATDPFLAYHPPSAHSALSPFLVGRLSPSPQNTSPVSLSYRNLLARFSSQGLFDRPGLLFPLSLLLTFSLFLASLSLLLLFPRPHFFLHLLAGALMGCVWIQSGWLGHDSGHYNVTSHPRLNRTLQILTGNCLAGISIAWWKRNHNAHHIACNSLDHDPDLQHMPFFAVSSRLFSSINSYFYQRTMQFDPLTKFLVSYQHITFYPVMCFARINLFAQSIILLLTKKNIPDRGMEILGVLFFWVWYPLLVSCLPNWPDRIAFVVASFNVTGIQHVQFCLNHFSSQVYLGAPGGMVLFQF
;
A
#
# COMPACT_ATOMS: atom_id res chain seq x y z
N MET A 1 -9.85 -46.23 -8.80
CA MET A 1 -8.39 -46.07 -8.58
C MET A 1 -7.93 -44.89 -9.42
N PRO A 2 -7.34 -43.85 -8.83
CA PRO A 2 -6.77 -42.75 -9.59
C PRO A 2 -5.46 -43.19 -10.28
N PRO A 3 -5.06 -42.58 -11.41
CA PRO A 3 -3.81 -42.90 -12.07
C PRO A 3 -2.62 -42.35 -11.26
N SER A 4 -1.51 -43.10 -11.27
CA SER A 4 -0.24 -42.71 -10.65
C SER A 4 0.36 -41.46 -11.31
N PRO A 5 1.01 -40.56 -10.55
CA PRO A 5 1.67 -39.38 -11.11
C PRO A 5 2.89 -39.81 -11.94
N SER A 6 3.07 -39.17 -13.09
CA SER A 6 4.28 -39.28 -13.91
C SER A 6 5.48 -38.64 -13.21
N PRO A 7 6.72 -39.16 -13.38
CA PRO A 7 7.89 -38.58 -12.75
C PRO A 7 8.18 -37.19 -13.32
N SER A 8 8.60 -36.27 -12.44
CA SER A 8 9.11 -34.95 -12.80
C SER A 8 10.30 -35.08 -13.76
N PRO A 9 10.48 -34.18 -14.75
CA PRO A 9 11.64 -34.23 -15.63
C PRO A 9 12.90 -33.93 -14.81
N SER A 10 13.91 -34.77 -14.94
CA SER A 10 15.26 -34.52 -14.45
C SER A 10 15.89 -33.39 -15.25
N LEU A 11 16.38 -32.35 -14.55
CA LEU A 11 17.11 -31.22 -15.14
C LEU A 11 18.31 -31.74 -15.96
N THR A 12 18.53 -31.13 -17.13
CA THR A 12 19.67 -31.51 -17.97
C THR A 12 20.94 -30.85 -17.45
N LEU A 13 22.11 -31.42 -17.75
CA LEU A 13 23.41 -30.83 -17.38
C LEU A 13 23.59 -29.39 -17.90
N ALA A 14 22.89 -29.03 -18.98
CA ALA A 14 22.88 -27.66 -19.50
C ALA A 14 22.06 -26.72 -18.60
N ASP A 15 20.91 -27.17 -18.08
CA ASP A 15 20.09 -26.39 -17.15
C ASP A 15 20.80 -26.18 -15.81
N GLU A 16 21.57 -27.19 -15.36
CA GLU A 16 22.38 -27.08 -14.14
C GLU A 16 23.55 -26.08 -14.31
N GLN A 17 24.23 -26.11 -15.46
CA GLN A 17 25.31 -25.17 -15.77
C GLN A 17 24.82 -23.74 -16.00
N GLU A 18 23.65 -23.57 -16.60
CA GLU A 18 23.01 -22.26 -16.79
C GLU A 18 22.56 -21.69 -15.43
N GLN A 19 22.01 -22.52 -14.55
CA GLN A 19 21.72 -22.12 -13.16
C GLN A 19 22.98 -21.77 -12.36
N GLU A 20 24.07 -22.52 -12.52
CA GLU A 20 25.35 -22.25 -11.84
C GLU A 20 25.96 -20.92 -12.31
N GLN A 21 25.93 -20.65 -13.62
CA GLN A 21 26.35 -19.37 -14.20
C GLN A 21 25.45 -18.21 -13.76
N GLU A 22 24.14 -18.39 -13.73
CA GLU A 22 23.18 -17.38 -13.27
C GLU A 22 23.35 -17.07 -11.77
N GLN A 23 23.66 -18.09 -10.96
CA GLN A 23 23.91 -17.94 -9.53
C GLN A 23 25.24 -17.20 -9.27
N GLU A 24 26.28 -17.47 -10.07
CA GLU A 24 27.53 -16.71 -10.07
C GLU A 24 27.32 -15.25 -10.48
N GLN A 25 26.46 -15.01 -11.49
CA GLN A 25 26.16 -13.67 -12.00
C GLN A 25 25.31 -12.84 -11.03
N ALA A 26 24.36 -13.48 -10.34
CA ALA A 26 23.58 -12.85 -9.27
C ALA A 26 24.47 -12.50 -8.06
N MET A 27 25.41 -13.38 -7.71
CA MET A 27 26.37 -13.15 -6.63
C MET A 27 27.40 -12.07 -7.01
N ALA A 28 27.82 -12.00 -8.27
CA ALA A 28 28.65 -10.93 -8.81
C ALA A 28 27.91 -9.58 -8.81
N THR A 29 26.61 -9.58 -9.15
CA THR A 29 25.75 -8.37 -9.11
C THR A 29 25.55 -7.88 -7.67
N ALA A 30 25.31 -8.79 -6.72
CA ALA A 30 25.25 -8.46 -5.29
C ALA A 30 26.60 -7.92 -4.78
N THR A 31 27.72 -8.44 -5.28
CA THR A 31 29.07 -7.97 -4.95
C THR A 31 29.35 -6.58 -5.56
N LEU A 32 28.88 -6.33 -6.78
CA LEU A 32 29.00 -5.01 -7.45
C LEU A 32 28.14 -3.95 -6.76
N ILE A 33 26.91 -4.29 -6.36
CA ILE A 33 26.04 -3.42 -5.54
C ILE A 33 26.70 -3.16 -4.18
N SER A 34 27.32 -4.18 -3.58
CA SER A 34 28.09 -4.01 -2.34
C SER A 34 29.35 -3.17 -2.53
N SER A 35 29.91 -3.09 -3.74
CA SER A 35 31.09 -2.29 -4.07
C SER A 35 30.77 -0.81 -4.31
N GLU A 36 29.60 -0.48 -4.87
CA GLU A 36 29.13 0.90 -5.01
C GLU A 36 28.69 1.53 -3.69
N VAL A 37 28.27 0.71 -2.72
CA VAL A 37 27.78 1.14 -1.39
C VAL A 37 28.92 1.52 -0.40
N GLY A 38 30.19 1.31 -0.76
CA GLY A 38 31.29 1.27 0.22
C GLY A 38 32.46 2.23 0.06
N LYS A 39 32.26 3.56 -0.02
CA LYS A 39 33.34 4.48 0.41
C LYS A 39 33.34 4.58 1.94
N ALA A 40 34.15 3.70 2.55
CA ALA A 40 34.61 3.63 3.94
C ALA A 40 33.66 3.06 5.02
N LYS A 41 33.75 1.73 5.26
CA LYS A 41 34.41 1.14 6.44
C LYS A 41 34.26 -0.39 6.44
N ALA A 42 35.39 -1.07 6.63
CA ALA A 42 35.60 -2.51 6.80
C ALA A 42 35.21 -3.42 5.62
N SER A 43 36.14 -4.31 5.23
CA SER A 43 35.86 -5.40 4.30
C SER A 43 34.70 -6.26 4.85
N PRO A 44 33.75 -6.73 4.03
CA PRO A 44 32.59 -7.51 4.49
C PRO A 44 32.95 -8.73 5.34
N LEU A 45 34.17 -9.25 5.22
CA LEU A 45 34.72 -10.39 5.96
C LEU A 45 35.15 -10.06 7.40
N ALA A 46 35.26 -8.78 7.77
CA ALA A 46 35.66 -8.34 9.12
C ALA A 46 34.47 -8.02 10.04
N LEU A 47 33.23 -8.19 9.56
CA LEU A 47 32.02 -7.94 10.33
C LEU A 47 31.74 -9.08 11.33
N PRO A 48 31.20 -8.79 12.52
CA PRO A 48 30.78 -9.81 13.47
C PRO A 48 29.79 -10.81 12.84
N LEU A 49 29.98 -12.10 13.10
CA LEU A 49 29.07 -13.15 12.64
C LEU A 49 27.91 -13.30 13.64
N ILE A 50 26.69 -13.11 13.17
CA ILE A 50 25.45 -13.18 13.95
C ILE A 50 24.72 -14.46 13.58
N SER A 51 24.33 -15.26 14.56
CA SER A 51 23.58 -16.50 14.31
C SER A 51 22.10 -16.22 14.02
N SER A 52 21.41 -17.12 13.29
CA SER A 52 19.95 -16.98 13.08
C SER A 52 19.16 -17.02 14.39
N SER A 53 19.65 -17.75 15.40
CA SER A 53 19.02 -17.80 16.72
C SER A 53 19.18 -16.48 17.48
N GLU A 54 20.31 -15.79 17.29
CA GLU A 54 20.51 -14.45 17.83
C GLU A 54 19.63 -13.41 17.16
N LEU A 55 19.61 -13.36 15.83
CA LEU A 55 18.74 -12.45 15.08
C LEU A 55 17.28 -12.53 15.56
N ARG A 56 16.78 -13.76 15.77
CA ARG A 56 15.40 -14.03 16.24
C ARG A 56 15.08 -13.53 17.64
N ARG A 57 16.06 -13.06 18.43
CA ARG A 57 15.82 -12.44 19.75
C ARG A 57 15.42 -10.97 19.65
N HIS A 58 15.71 -10.32 18.52
CA HIS A 58 15.53 -8.89 18.33
C HIS A 58 14.23 -8.58 17.59
N THR A 59 13.09 -8.82 18.27
CA THR A 59 11.74 -8.76 17.69
C THR A 59 10.83 -7.68 18.27
N SER A 60 11.37 -6.73 19.04
CA SER A 60 10.56 -5.74 19.78
C SER A 60 10.88 -4.30 19.38
N PRO A 61 10.00 -3.33 19.65
CA PRO A 61 10.27 -1.92 19.37
C PRO A 61 11.52 -1.36 20.07
N SER A 62 11.96 -1.98 21.17
CA SER A 62 13.17 -1.59 21.90
C SER A 62 14.41 -2.36 21.46
N SER A 63 14.27 -3.37 20.61
CA SER A 63 15.37 -4.16 20.05
C SER A 63 14.88 -4.87 18.79
N LEU A 64 15.11 -4.22 17.64
CA LEU A 64 14.57 -4.62 16.33
C LEU A 64 15.69 -4.78 15.32
N TRP A 65 16.03 -6.03 15.01
CA TRP A 65 17.03 -6.34 13.98
C TRP A 65 16.39 -7.02 12.78
N LEU A 66 16.96 -6.81 11.60
CA LEU A 66 16.54 -7.43 10.35
C LEU A 66 17.77 -7.88 9.58
N SER A 67 17.64 -8.94 8.78
CA SER A 67 18.66 -9.28 7.78
C SER A 67 18.23 -8.90 6.38
N ILE A 68 19.14 -8.33 5.58
CA ILE A 68 18.94 -8.02 4.17
C ILE A 68 20.21 -8.43 3.44
N HIS A 69 20.11 -9.27 2.41
CA HIS A 69 21.23 -9.84 1.66
C HIS A 69 22.33 -10.46 2.55
N GLY A 70 21.94 -11.14 3.63
CA GLY A 70 22.88 -11.79 4.55
C GLY A 70 23.67 -10.83 5.45
N LEU A 71 23.40 -9.53 5.40
CA LEU A 71 23.87 -8.56 6.40
C LEU A 71 22.77 -8.34 7.45
N VAL A 72 23.16 -7.98 8.67
CA VAL A 72 22.24 -7.75 9.79
C VAL A 72 22.30 -6.28 10.20
N TYR A 73 21.11 -5.69 10.36
CA TYR A 73 20.92 -4.28 10.66
C TYR A 73 20.12 -4.09 11.94
N ASP A 74 20.61 -3.26 12.85
CA ASP A 74 19.85 -2.76 13.99
C ASP A 74 19.09 -1.50 13.58
N VAL A 75 17.81 -1.67 13.32
CA VAL A 75 16.91 -0.60 12.86
C VAL A 75 16.03 -0.06 14.00
N THR A 76 16.39 -0.34 15.26
CA THR A 76 15.62 0.09 16.45
C THR A 76 15.41 1.61 16.46
N SER A 77 16.47 2.38 16.23
CA SER A 77 16.41 3.85 16.19
C SER A 77 15.78 4.38 14.90
N TRP A 78 15.72 3.57 13.84
CA TRP A 78 15.11 3.92 12.55
C TRP A 78 13.60 3.70 12.52
N LEU A 79 13.08 2.81 13.37
CA LEU A 79 11.66 2.46 13.45
C LEU A 79 10.69 3.66 13.39
N PRO A 80 10.86 4.75 14.18
CA PRO A 80 9.95 5.88 14.14
C PRO A 80 10.17 6.83 12.95
N LEU A 81 11.27 6.67 12.21
CA LEU A 81 11.69 7.53 11.09
C LEU A 81 11.40 6.89 9.73
N HIS A 82 11.10 5.59 9.69
CA HIS A 82 10.88 4.85 8.46
C HIS A 82 9.69 5.42 7.65
N PRO A 83 9.88 5.84 6.38
CA PRO A 83 8.81 6.44 5.56
C PRO A 83 7.61 5.52 5.28
N GLY A 84 7.81 4.20 5.35
CA GLY A 84 6.76 3.19 5.23
C GLY A 84 5.96 2.95 6.53
N GLY A 85 6.36 3.57 7.64
CA GLY A 85 5.78 3.37 8.97
C GLY A 85 6.48 2.27 9.77
N ASP A 86 5.98 2.05 10.98
CA ASP A 86 6.51 1.12 11.98
C ASP A 86 6.12 -0.34 11.72
N LEU A 87 4.88 -0.56 11.26
CA LEU A 87 4.31 -1.89 11.03
C LEU A 87 5.16 -2.82 10.13
N PRO A 88 5.70 -2.38 8.97
CA PRO A 88 6.50 -3.26 8.12
C PRO A 88 7.73 -3.83 8.85
N LEU A 89 8.45 -2.97 9.57
CA LEU A 89 9.66 -3.35 10.33
C LEU A 89 9.32 -4.31 11.47
N LEU A 90 8.25 -4.02 12.22
CA LEU A 90 7.80 -4.87 13.34
C LEU A 90 7.33 -6.24 12.86
N SER A 91 6.65 -6.32 11.71
CA SER A 91 6.17 -7.58 11.15
C SER A 91 7.28 -8.53 10.70
N LEU A 92 8.44 -7.98 10.36
CA LEU A 92 9.62 -8.71 9.86
C LEU A 92 10.73 -8.84 10.91
N ALA A 93 10.56 -8.27 12.10
CA ALA A 93 11.59 -8.21 13.12
C ALA A 93 12.17 -9.59 13.46
N GLY A 94 13.49 -9.68 13.53
CA GLY A 94 14.26 -10.90 13.75
C GLY A 94 14.24 -11.89 12.58
N ARG A 95 13.93 -11.44 11.36
CA ARG A 95 13.86 -12.28 10.15
C ARG A 95 14.75 -11.74 9.02
N ASP A 96 14.93 -12.57 7.99
CA ASP A 96 15.41 -12.11 6.69
C ASP A 96 14.26 -11.36 5.98
N ALA A 97 14.53 -10.10 5.65
CA ALA A 97 13.64 -9.16 5.00
C ALA A 97 14.14 -8.81 3.59
N THR A 98 15.00 -9.63 2.97
CA THR A 98 15.56 -9.38 1.62
C THR A 98 14.47 -9.19 0.57
N ASP A 99 13.55 -10.16 0.42
CA ASP A 99 12.53 -10.07 -0.63
C ASP A 99 11.55 -8.90 -0.39
N PRO A 100 11.03 -8.68 0.84
CA PRO A 100 10.25 -7.48 1.13
C PRO A 100 11.02 -6.18 0.87
N PHE A 101 12.31 -6.13 1.20
CA PHE A 101 13.13 -4.96 0.95
C PHE A 101 13.19 -4.65 -0.55
N LEU A 102 13.51 -5.65 -1.37
CA LEU A 102 13.56 -5.55 -2.82
C LEU A 102 12.21 -5.18 -3.45
N ALA A 103 11.10 -5.68 -2.90
CA ALA A 103 9.77 -5.42 -3.43
C ALA A 103 9.31 -3.97 -3.24
N TYR A 104 9.65 -3.36 -2.11
CA TYR A 104 9.08 -2.07 -1.70
C TYR A 104 10.07 -0.90 -1.75
N HIS A 105 11.37 -1.14 -1.98
CA HIS A 105 12.37 -0.09 -1.97
C HIS A 105 13.07 0.08 -3.32
N PRO A 106 13.31 1.33 -3.75
CA PRO A 106 14.18 1.59 -4.90
C PRO A 106 15.64 1.25 -4.56
N PRO A 107 16.51 1.00 -5.56
CA PRO A 107 17.93 0.72 -5.33
C PRO A 107 18.64 1.80 -4.50
N SER A 108 18.22 3.06 -4.61
CA SER A 108 18.77 4.16 -3.81
C SER A 108 18.55 4.02 -2.30
N ALA A 109 17.61 3.17 -1.86
CA ALA A 109 17.35 2.96 -0.44
C ALA A 109 18.47 2.19 0.28
N HIS A 110 19.29 1.41 -0.46
CA HIS A 110 20.40 0.66 0.14
C HIS A 110 21.39 1.56 0.87
N SER A 111 21.62 2.79 0.40
CA SER A 111 22.54 3.73 1.06
C SER A 111 22.07 4.15 2.45
N ALA A 112 20.77 4.04 2.74
CA ALA A 112 20.21 4.35 4.06
C ALA A 112 20.49 3.26 5.10
N LEU A 113 20.91 2.06 4.69
CA LEU A 113 21.16 0.93 5.58
C LEU A 113 22.50 1.00 6.30
N SER A 114 23.50 1.66 5.71
CA SER A 114 24.89 1.67 6.20
C SER A 114 25.05 2.06 7.68
N PRO A 115 24.35 3.09 8.20
CA PRO A 115 24.45 3.48 9.61
C PRO A 115 23.96 2.43 10.61
N PHE A 116 23.14 1.47 10.16
CA PHE A 116 22.47 0.47 10.99
C PHE A 116 23.17 -0.89 10.96
N LEU A 117 24.24 -1.05 10.17
CA LEU A 117 24.93 -2.33 10.00
C LEU A 117 25.62 -2.77 11.30
N VAL A 118 25.27 -3.95 11.79
CA VAL A 118 25.83 -4.54 13.02
C VAL A 118 26.64 -5.81 12.79
N GLY A 119 26.40 -6.52 11.68
CA GLY A 119 27.15 -7.75 11.38
C GLY A 119 26.70 -8.47 10.12
N ARG A 120 27.21 -9.68 9.96
CA ARG A 120 26.87 -10.63 8.89
C ARG A 120 26.08 -11.80 9.48
N LEU A 121 25.02 -12.21 8.81
CA LEU A 121 24.28 -13.41 9.19
C LEU A 121 25.14 -14.65 8.91
N SER A 122 25.25 -15.54 9.89
CA SER A 122 25.96 -16.81 9.76
C SER A 122 25.37 -17.60 8.59
N PRO A 123 26.19 -18.16 7.70
CA PRO A 123 25.71 -19.04 6.64
C PRO A 123 24.94 -20.19 7.26
N SER A 124 23.63 -20.21 7.04
CA SER A 124 22.78 -21.35 7.37
C SER A 124 22.42 -22.02 6.06
N PRO A 125 22.28 -23.36 6.00
CA PRO A 125 21.67 -24.07 4.87
C PRO A 125 20.16 -23.78 4.75
N GLN A 126 19.72 -22.55 5.09
CA GLN A 126 18.38 -22.07 4.80
C GLN A 126 18.30 -21.95 3.28
N ASN A 127 17.78 -23.01 2.66
CA ASN A 127 17.37 -23.00 1.26
C ASN A 127 16.44 -21.81 1.09
N THR A 128 16.92 -20.78 0.39
CA THR A 128 16.05 -19.71 -0.13
C THR A 128 14.88 -20.42 -0.81
N SER A 129 13.65 -20.06 -0.45
CA SER A 129 12.49 -20.78 -0.97
C SER A 129 12.47 -20.74 -2.51
N PRO A 130 11.97 -21.78 -3.21
CA PRO A 130 11.87 -21.74 -4.67
C PRO A 130 11.12 -20.50 -5.16
N VAL A 131 10.07 -20.07 -4.43
CA VAL A 131 9.29 -18.87 -4.73
C VAL A 131 10.13 -17.59 -4.63
N SER A 132 10.92 -17.45 -3.57
CA SER A 132 11.86 -16.33 -3.39
C SER A 132 12.90 -16.28 -4.50
N LEU A 133 13.43 -17.44 -4.94
CA LEU A 133 14.37 -17.50 -6.07
C LEU A 133 13.69 -17.08 -7.37
N SER A 134 12.50 -17.62 -7.68
CA SER A 134 11.73 -17.21 -8.86
C SER A 134 11.39 -15.71 -8.85
N TYR A 135 11.02 -15.15 -7.69
CA TYR A 135 10.78 -13.73 -7.52
C TYR A 135 12.02 -12.89 -7.84
N ARG A 136 13.19 -13.25 -7.29
CA ARG A 136 14.46 -12.54 -7.54
C ARG A 136 14.87 -12.63 -9.01
N ASN A 137 14.68 -13.77 -9.65
CA ASN A 137 14.96 -13.95 -11.08
C ASN A 137 14.04 -13.07 -11.94
N LEU A 138 12.74 -13.01 -11.60
CA LEU A 138 11.79 -12.12 -12.27
C LEU A 138 12.17 -10.65 -12.11
N LEU A 139 12.53 -10.25 -10.88
CA LEU A 139 12.98 -8.89 -10.59
C LEU A 139 14.24 -8.53 -11.38
N ALA A 140 15.22 -9.42 -11.44
CA ALA A 140 16.45 -9.22 -12.21
C ALA A 140 16.15 -9.06 -13.71
N ARG A 141 15.28 -9.91 -14.26
CA ARG A 141 14.84 -9.82 -15.67
C ARG A 141 14.09 -8.52 -15.96
N PHE A 142 13.17 -8.10 -15.11
CA PHE A 142 12.42 -6.86 -15.32
C PHE A 142 13.33 -5.63 -15.19
N SER A 143 14.30 -5.69 -14.28
CA SER A 143 15.31 -4.64 -14.11
C SER A 143 16.22 -4.54 -15.34
N SER A 144 16.70 -5.66 -15.89
CA SER A 144 17.55 -5.65 -17.09
C SER A 144 16.81 -5.18 -18.34
N GLN A 145 15.48 -5.28 -18.35
CA GLN A 145 14.61 -4.74 -19.41
C GLN A 145 14.24 -3.25 -19.20
N GLY A 146 14.67 -2.61 -18.12
CA GLY A 146 14.34 -1.21 -17.82
C GLY A 146 12.86 -0.99 -17.46
N LEU A 147 12.12 -2.04 -17.07
CA LEU A 147 10.68 -1.91 -16.78
C LEU A 147 10.38 -1.13 -15.48
N PHE A 148 11.39 -0.93 -14.64
CA PHE A 148 11.31 -0.08 -13.44
C PHE A 148 11.83 1.34 -13.67
N ASP A 149 12.28 1.66 -14.89
CA ASP A 149 12.66 3.02 -15.24
C ASP A 149 11.43 3.94 -15.21
N ARG A 150 11.65 5.22 -14.89
CA ARG A 150 10.57 6.13 -14.50
C ARG A 150 9.44 6.19 -15.55
N PRO A 151 8.17 6.22 -15.12
CA PRO A 151 7.05 6.42 -16.04
C PRO A 151 7.22 7.80 -16.67
N GLY A 152 7.50 7.85 -17.97
CA GLY A 152 7.81 9.09 -18.69
C GLY A 152 6.69 10.13 -18.63
N LEU A 153 5.85 10.20 -19.66
CA LEU A 153 4.79 11.22 -19.73
C LEU A 153 3.49 10.81 -19.01
N LEU A 154 3.37 9.57 -18.51
CA LEU A 154 2.11 9.05 -17.97
C LEU A 154 1.62 9.81 -16.74
N PHE A 155 2.49 10.07 -15.77
CA PHE A 155 2.13 10.81 -14.56
C PHE A 155 1.68 12.25 -14.88
N PRO A 156 2.46 13.08 -15.63
CA PRO A 156 2.01 14.43 -15.96
C PRO A 156 0.77 14.45 -16.87
N LEU A 157 0.59 13.48 -17.77
CA LEU A 157 -0.64 13.36 -18.57
C LEU A 157 -1.86 13.04 -17.69
N SER A 158 -1.70 12.17 -16.68
CA SER A 158 -2.77 11.85 -15.73
C SER A 158 -3.13 13.05 -14.84
N LEU A 159 -2.14 13.86 -14.46
CA LEU A 159 -2.37 15.12 -13.76
C LEU A 159 -3.11 16.13 -14.64
N LEU A 160 -2.72 16.26 -15.92
CA LEU A 160 -3.40 17.12 -16.89
C LEU A 160 -4.85 16.68 -17.15
N LEU A 161 -5.09 15.38 -17.26
CA LEU A 161 -6.43 14.81 -17.38
C LEU A 161 -7.29 15.16 -16.17
N THR A 162 -6.75 14.95 -14.96
CA THR A 162 -7.45 15.27 -13.70
C THR A 162 -7.80 16.76 -13.63
N PHE A 163 -6.86 17.63 -13.99
CA PHE A 163 -7.08 19.07 -14.04
C PHE A 163 -8.13 19.47 -15.09
N SER A 164 -8.08 18.86 -16.28
CA SER A 164 -9.06 19.09 -17.35
C SER A 164 -10.47 18.68 -16.94
N LEU A 165 -10.62 17.52 -16.28
CA LEU A 165 -11.91 17.05 -15.76
C LEU A 165 -12.45 17.98 -14.66
N PHE A 166 -11.56 18.47 -13.79
CA PHE A 166 -11.93 19.43 -12.74
C PHE A 166 -12.40 20.75 -13.34
N LEU A 167 -11.66 21.30 -14.30
CA LEU A 167 -12.08 22.50 -15.03
C LEU A 167 -13.40 22.30 -15.77
N ALA A 168 -13.59 21.17 -16.45
CA ALA A 168 -14.85 20.86 -17.13
C ALA A 168 -16.03 20.82 -16.15
N SER A 169 -15.86 20.17 -14.99
CA SER A 169 -16.87 20.17 -13.93
C SER A 169 -17.17 21.58 -13.43
N LEU A 170 -16.15 22.42 -13.20
CA LEU A 170 -16.35 23.80 -12.75
C LEU A 170 -17.02 24.67 -13.82
N SER A 171 -16.62 24.54 -15.09
CA SER A 171 -17.22 25.29 -16.20
C SER A 171 -18.71 24.98 -16.35
N LEU A 172 -19.12 23.72 -16.19
CA LEU A 172 -20.54 23.35 -16.21
C LEU A 172 -21.34 24.04 -15.09
N LEU A 173 -20.73 24.24 -13.92
CA LEU A 173 -21.38 24.91 -12.78
C LEU A 173 -21.41 26.44 -12.93
N LEU A 174 -20.32 27.04 -13.41
CA LEU A 174 -20.16 28.49 -13.46
C LEU A 174 -20.80 29.13 -14.70
N LEU A 175 -20.80 28.44 -15.85
CA LEU A 175 -21.37 28.98 -17.09
C LEU A 175 -22.90 28.80 -17.18
N PHE A 176 -23.45 27.87 -16.39
CA PHE A 176 -24.88 27.57 -16.37
C PHE A 176 -25.47 27.74 -14.96
N PRO A 177 -25.48 28.97 -14.38
CA PRO A 177 -25.90 29.21 -13.00
C PRO A 177 -27.42 29.07 -12.78
N ARG A 178 -28.20 28.90 -13.85
CA ARG A 178 -29.65 28.64 -13.80
C ARG A 178 -29.89 27.15 -13.49
N PRO A 179 -31.05 26.77 -12.94
CA PRO A 179 -31.35 25.37 -12.62
C PRO A 179 -31.34 24.51 -13.89
N HIS A 180 -30.26 23.75 -14.07
CA HIS A 180 -30.08 22.78 -15.15
C HIS A 180 -29.71 21.43 -14.54
N PHE A 181 -30.73 20.72 -14.05
CA PHE A 181 -30.57 19.47 -13.28
C PHE A 181 -29.60 18.47 -13.91
N PHE A 182 -29.74 18.18 -15.20
CA PHE A 182 -28.87 17.22 -15.89
C PHE A 182 -27.42 17.70 -16.06
N LEU A 183 -27.19 19.02 -16.22
CA LEU A 183 -25.84 19.58 -16.30
C LEU A 183 -25.15 19.54 -14.94
N HIS A 184 -25.87 19.83 -13.86
CA HIS A 184 -25.36 19.69 -12.50
C HIS A 184 -25.10 18.23 -12.12
N LEU A 185 -25.96 17.31 -12.56
CA LEU A 185 -25.74 15.88 -12.42
C LEU A 185 -24.46 15.42 -13.16
N LEU A 186 -24.27 15.87 -14.41
CA LEU A 186 -23.06 15.61 -15.20
C LEU A 186 -21.80 16.21 -14.55
N ALA A 187 -21.89 17.45 -14.06
CA ALA A 187 -20.79 18.07 -13.31
C ALA A 187 -20.44 17.25 -12.06
N GLY A 188 -21.45 16.78 -11.33
CA GLY A 188 -21.26 15.88 -10.19
C GLY A 188 -20.55 14.59 -10.59
N ALA A 189 -20.96 13.96 -11.70
CA ALA A 189 -20.32 12.77 -12.24
C ALA A 189 -18.85 13.01 -12.64
N LEU A 190 -18.55 14.13 -13.32
CA LEU A 190 -17.19 14.52 -13.66
C LEU A 190 -16.33 14.75 -12.41
N MET A 191 -16.88 15.38 -11.37
CA MET A 191 -16.19 15.51 -10.08
C MET A 191 -15.90 14.14 -9.45
N GLY A 192 -16.80 13.17 -9.60
CA GLY A 192 -16.52 11.78 -9.21
C GLY A 192 -15.34 11.18 -9.98
N CYS A 193 -15.26 11.39 -11.29
CA CYS A 193 -14.10 10.99 -12.09
C CYS A 193 -12.80 11.68 -11.64
N VAL A 194 -12.87 12.98 -11.28
CA VAL A 194 -11.73 13.70 -10.68
C VAL A 194 -11.26 13.00 -9.42
N TRP A 195 -12.17 12.61 -8.51
CA TRP A 195 -11.78 11.91 -7.29
C TRP A 195 -11.19 10.52 -7.52
N ILE A 196 -11.67 9.79 -8.54
CA ILE A 196 -11.06 8.51 -8.94
C ILE A 196 -9.62 8.74 -9.40
N GLN A 197 -9.40 9.65 -10.35
CA GLN A 197 -8.08 9.95 -10.89
C GLN A 197 -7.13 10.49 -9.80
N SER A 198 -7.64 11.38 -8.94
CA SER A 198 -6.91 11.92 -7.79
C SER A 198 -6.53 10.82 -6.80
N GLY A 199 -7.37 9.81 -6.61
CA GLY A 199 -7.08 8.64 -5.79
C GLY A 199 -5.90 7.83 -6.34
N TRP A 200 -5.84 7.58 -7.65
CA TRP A 200 -4.71 6.89 -8.30
C TRP A 200 -3.42 7.72 -8.26
N LEU A 201 -3.50 9.02 -8.54
CA LEU A 201 -2.34 9.93 -8.41
C LEU A 201 -1.83 9.99 -6.96
N GLY A 202 -2.75 9.99 -5.99
CA GLY A 202 -2.44 9.92 -4.57
C GLY A 202 -1.77 8.59 -4.20
N HIS A 203 -2.30 7.47 -4.70
CA HIS A 203 -1.71 6.14 -4.53
C HIS A 203 -0.26 6.10 -5.05
N ASP A 204 -0.06 6.50 -6.30
CA ASP A 204 1.25 6.42 -6.95
C ASP A 204 2.26 7.36 -6.31
N SER A 205 1.87 8.59 -6.00
CA SER A 205 2.75 9.54 -5.32
C SER A 205 3.00 9.17 -3.85
N GLY A 206 2.10 8.40 -3.23
CA GLY A 206 2.21 7.92 -1.85
C GLY A 206 3.15 6.73 -1.67
N HIS A 207 3.26 5.88 -2.69
CA HIS A 207 4.21 4.75 -2.77
C HIS A 207 5.54 5.14 -3.40
N TYR A 208 5.49 5.86 -4.51
CA TYR A 208 6.62 6.04 -5.40
C TYR A 208 7.10 7.49 -5.44
N ASN A 209 8.38 7.65 -5.75
CA ASN A 209 8.91 8.94 -6.17
C ASN A 209 8.53 9.20 -7.63
N VAL A 210 7.31 9.74 -7.82
CA VAL A 210 6.79 10.13 -9.15
C VAL A 210 7.60 11.25 -9.81
N THR A 211 8.35 12.01 -9.01
CA THR A 211 9.35 12.98 -9.46
C THR A 211 10.69 12.73 -8.75
N SER A 212 11.77 13.30 -9.28
CA SER A 212 13.10 13.26 -8.64
C SER A 212 13.22 14.15 -7.40
N HIS A 213 12.28 15.07 -7.17
CA HIS A 213 12.38 16.08 -6.12
C HIS A 213 11.48 15.71 -4.92
N PRO A 214 12.04 15.41 -3.73
CA PRO A 214 11.26 14.95 -2.59
C PRO A 214 10.15 15.93 -2.15
N ARG A 215 10.42 17.23 -2.18
CA ARG A 215 9.44 18.27 -1.85
C ARG A 215 8.28 18.30 -2.84
N LEU A 216 8.56 18.11 -4.13
CA LEU A 216 7.52 18.07 -5.15
C LEU A 216 6.65 16.82 -5.00
N ASN A 217 7.25 15.65 -4.72
CA ASN A 217 6.49 14.44 -4.38
C ASN A 217 5.56 14.68 -3.20
N ARG A 218 6.06 15.30 -2.12
CA ARG A 218 5.25 15.60 -0.95
C ARG A 218 4.10 16.56 -1.27
N THR A 219 4.35 17.61 -2.05
CA THR A 219 3.30 18.54 -2.50
C THR A 219 2.25 17.82 -3.35
N LEU A 220 2.65 16.95 -4.28
CA LEU A 220 1.73 16.19 -5.13
C LEU A 220 0.85 15.23 -4.31
N GLN A 221 1.43 14.56 -3.30
CA GLN A 221 0.68 13.73 -2.36
C GLN A 221 -0.40 14.52 -1.63
N ILE A 222 -0.04 15.67 -1.05
CA ILE A 222 -1.00 16.53 -0.32
C ILE A 222 -2.05 17.11 -1.26
N LEU A 223 -1.67 17.54 -2.47
CA LEU A 223 -2.60 18.08 -3.45
C LEU A 223 -3.64 17.03 -3.88
N THR A 224 -3.17 15.84 -4.28
CA THR A 224 -4.03 14.80 -4.87
C THR A 224 -4.81 14.01 -3.82
N GLY A 225 -4.18 13.64 -2.69
CA GLY A 225 -4.86 12.96 -1.59
C GLY A 225 -5.74 13.90 -0.77
N ASN A 226 -5.14 14.95 -0.22
CA ASN A 226 -5.79 15.76 0.80
C ASN A 226 -6.65 16.87 0.18
N CYS A 227 -6.08 17.73 -0.66
CA CYS A 227 -6.77 18.92 -1.16
C CYS A 227 -7.89 18.58 -2.17
N LEU A 228 -7.63 17.69 -3.12
CA LEU A 228 -8.60 17.31 -4.15
C LEU A 228 -9.54 16.20 -3.68
N ALA A 229 -9.02 15.18 -3.02
CA ALA A 229 -9.82 14.03 -2.59
C ALA A 229 -10.42 14.19 -1.19
N GLY A 230 -9.88 15.02 -0.28
CA GLY A 230 -10.37 15.13 1.09
C GLY A 230 -9.97 13.96 2.00
N ILE A 231 -9.00 13.15 1.56
CA ILE A 231 -8.50 11.97 2.28
C ILE A 231 -7.07 12.27 2.72
N SER A 232 -6.74 12.06 3.99
CA SER A 232 -5.36 12.22 4.44
C SER A 232 -4.47 11.15 3.79
N ILE A 233 -3.48 11.58 3.02
CA ILE A 233 -2.52 10.66 2.41
C ILE A 233 -1.71 9.92 3.49
N ALA A 234 -1.47 10.54 4.66
CA ALA A 234 -0.89 9.83 5.80
C ALA A 234 -1.80 8.70 6.32
N TRP A 235 -3.11 8.93 6.40
CA TRP A 235 -4.06 7.87 6.77
C TRP A 235 -4.06 6.74 5.74
N TRP A 236 -4.18 7.11 4.46
CA TRP A 236 -4.18 6.16 3.37
C TRP A 236 -2.90 5.31 3.37
N LYS A 237 -1.71 5.94 3.44
CA LYS A 237 -0.42 5.22 3.50
C LYS A 237 -0.37 4.25 4.67
N ARG A 238 -0.82 4.66 5.86
CA ARG A 238 -0.81 3.78 7.04
C ARG A 238 -1.69 2.54 6.84
N ASN A 239 -2.92 2.74 6.37
CA ASN A 239 -3.88 1.66 6.17
C ASN A 239 -3.43 0.73 5.04
N HIS A 240 -3.03 1.33 3.91
CA HIS A 240 -2.64 0.60 2.71
C HIS A 240 -1.30 -0.14 2.87
N ASN A 241 -0.33 0.42 3.59
CA ASN A 241 0.91 -0.32 3.91
C ASN A 241 0.61 -1.52 4.83
N ALA A 242 -0.33 -1.40 5.76
CA ALA A 242 -0.75 -2.52 6.60
C ALA A 242 -1.42 -3.63 5.77
N HIS A 243 -2.27 -3.24 4.81
CA HIS A 243 -2.81 -4.16 3.83
C HIS A 243 -1.70 -4.88 3.05
N HIS A 244 -0.70 -4.19 2.50
CA HIS A 244 0.41 -4.83 1.77
C HIS A 244 1.22 -5.82 2.62
N ILE A 245 1.41 -5.53 3.89
CA ILE A 245 2.12 -6.43 4.81
C ILE A 245 1.32 -7.70 5.07
N ALA A 246 0.01 -7.56 5.28
CA ALA A 246 -0.85 -8.62 5.79
C ALA A 246 -1.98 -8.98 4.83
N CYS A 247 -1.76 -8.82 3.53
CA CYS A 247 -2.80 -8.93 2.49
C CYS A 247 -3.58 -10.23 2.65
N ASN A 248 -4.90 -10.11 2.67
CA ASN A 248 -5.87 -11.19 2.84
C ASN A 248 -5.85 -11.93 4.19
N SER A 249 -5.14 -11.41 5.20
CA SER A 249 -5.25 -11.87 6.60
C SER A 249 -6.48 -11.23 7.26
N LEU A 250 -7.49 -12.02 7.62
CA LEU A 250 -8.75 -11.50 8.16
C LEU A 250 -8.58 -10.69 9.47
N ASP A 251 -7.59 -11.03 10.30
CA ASP A 251 -7.34 -10.40 11.59
C ASP A 251 -6.27 -9.30 11.54
N HIS A 252 -5.46 -9.22 10.47
CA HIS A 252 -4.39 -8.22 10.33
C HIS A 252 -4.61 -7.20 9.20
N ASP A 253 -5.31 -7.58 8.12
CA ASP A 253 -5.57 -6.73 6.96
C ASP A 253 -6.74 -5.76 7.23
N PRO A 254 -6.53 -4.45 7.31
CA PRO A 254 -7.63 -3.50 7.49
C PRO A 254 -8.64 -3.50 6.33
N ASP A 255 -8.23 -3.89 5.12
CA ASP A 255 -9.06 -3.83 3.91
C ASP A 255 -10.06 -5.00 3.82
N LEU A 256 -10.12 -5.87 4.84
CA LEU A 256 -11.13 -6.93 4.98
C LEU A 256 -12.05 -6.72 6.20
N GLN A 257 -11.85 -5.64 6.97
CA GLN A 257 -12.40 -5.50 8.33
C GLN A 257 -13.60 -4.54 8.40
N HIS A 258 -14.61 -4.84 7.60
CA HIS A 258 -15.77 -3.96 7.35
C HIS A 258 -16.98 -4.20 8.27
N MET A 259 -16.79 -4.95 9.35
CA MET A 259 -17.84 -5.18 10.34
C MET A 259 -18.26 -3.84 10.97
N PRO A 260 -19.58 -3.55 11.03
CA PRO A 260 -20.68 -4.51 10.96
C PRO A 260 -21.39 -4.65 9.59
N PHE A 261 -20.91 -4.00 8.52
CA PHE A 261 -21.66 -3.94 7.25
C PHE A 261 -21.41 -5.12 6.33
N PHE A 262 -20.16 -5.60 6.25
CA PHE A 262 -19.79 -6.68 5.34
C PHE A 262 -18.98 -7.77 6.04
N ALA A 263 -19.34 -9.01 5.76
CA ALA A 263 -18.57 -10.18 6.09
C ALA A 263 -18.03 -10.81 4.80
N VAL A 264 -16.72 -10.68 4.58
CA VAL A 264 -16.00 -11.22 3.41
C VAL A 264 -15.67 -12.71 3.55
N SER A 265 -15.86 -13.27 4.75
CA SER A 265 -15.62 -14.68 5.04
C SER A 265 -16.55 -15.15 6.16
N SER A 266 -16.98 -16.42 6.09
CA SER A 266 -17.77 -17.06 7.14
C SER A 266 -17.03 -17.14 8.49
N ARG A 267 -15.68 -17.03 8.48
CA ARG A 267 -14.88 -16.94 9.70
C ARG A 267 -15.21 -15.72 10.56
N LEU A 268 -15.73 -14.63 9.97
CA LEU A 268 -16.15 -13.45 10.72
C LEU A 268 -17.40 -13.68 11.57
N PHE A 269 -18.13 -14.78 11.34
CA PHE A 269 -19.33 -15.11 12.12
C PHE A 269 -19.02 -15.59 13.54
N SER A 270 -17.78 -15.99 13.82
CA SER A 270 -17.36 -16.41 15.16
C SER A 270 -16.79 -15.27 16.02
N SER A 271 -16.86 -14.02 15.54
CA SER A 271 -16.12 -12.87 16.07
C SER A 271 -14.60 -13.07 16.03
N ILE A 272 -13.85 -12.10 15.51
CA ILE A 272 -12.38 -12.14 15.53
C ILE A 272 -11.80 -10.81 15.98
N ASN A 273 -10.56 -10.83 16.48
CA ASN A 273 -9.87 -9.63 16.91
C ASN A 273 -9.12 -8.99 15.73
N SER A 274 -9.32 -7.70 15.52
CA SER A 274 -8.50 -6.91 14.61
C SER A 274 -7.23 -6.46 15.34
N TYR A 275 -6.07 -6.88 14.83
CA TYR A 275 -4.78 -6.40 15.33
C TYR A 275 -4.47 -4.97 14.88
N PHE A 276 -4.91 -4.59 13.67
CA PHE A 276 -4.68 -3.25 13.14
C PHE A 276 -5.50 -2.17 13.86
N TYR A 277 -6.82 -2.39 14.02
CA TYR A 277 -7.72 -1.46 14.71
C TYR A 277 -7.77 -1.68 16.22
N GLN A 278 -7.16 -2.74 16.74
CA GLN A 278 -7.13 -3.09 18.16
C GLN A 278 -8.55 -3.20 18.77
N ARG A 279 -9.47 -3.80 18.00
CA ARG A 279 -10.87 -3.99 18.39
C ARG A 279 -11.35 -5.39 18.04
N THR A 280 -12.31 -5.91 18.79
CA THR A 280 -13.03 -7.12 18.39
C THR A 280 -14.08 -6.78 17.34
N MET A 281 -14.05 -7.46 16.20
CA MET A 281 -15.10 -7.42 15.19
C MET A 281 -16.20 -8.38 15.62
N GLN A 282 -17.14 -7.87 16.41
CA GLN A 282 -18.22 -8.67 16.99
C GLN A 282 -19.24 -9.06 15.93
N PHE A 283 -19.68 -10.33 15.97
CA PHE A 283 -20.85 -10.81 15.21
C PHE A 283 -22.11 -10.80 16.09
N ASP A 284 -22.49 -9.60 16.52
CA ASP A 284 -23.67 -9.38 17.37
C ASP A 284 -24.99 -9.41 16.55
N PRO A 285 -26.18 -9.37 17.19
CA PRO A 285 -27.45 -9.44 16.46
C PRO A 285 -27.66 -8.32 15.43
N LEU A 286 -27.16 -7.10 15.69
CA LEU A 286 -27.23 -5.99 14.74
C LEU A 286 -26.37 -6.28 13.51
N THR A 287 -25.15 -6.75 13.74
CA THR A 287 -24.21 -7.13 12.68
C THR A 287 -24.76 -8.28 11.86
N LYS A 288 -25.33 -9.31 12.50
CA LYS A 288 -26.01 -10.42 11.82
C LYS A 288 -27.11 -9.90 10.90
N PHE A 289 -27.95 -8.97 11.39
CA PHE A 289 -29.00 -8.34 10.58
C PHE A 289 -28.41 -7.62 9.36
N LEU A 290 -27.44 -6.72 9.54
CA LEU A 290 -26.83 -5.96 8.44
C LEU A 290 -26.16 -6.88 7.41
N VAL A 291 -25.36 -7.84 7.87
CA VAL A 291 -24.67 -8.81 7.02
C VAL A 291 -25.65 -9.70 6.26
N SER A 292 -26.80 -10.08 6.84
CA SER A 292 -27.80 -10.87 6.10
C SER A 292 -28.39 -10.13 4.88
N TYR A 293 -28.35 -8.79 4.86
CA TYR A 293 -28.77 -7.98 3.71
C TYR A 293 -27.61 -7.47 2.85
N GLN A 294 -26.36 -7.87 3.13
CA GLN A 294 -25.19 -7.35 2.42
C GLN A 294 -25.26 -7.50 0.89
N HIS A 295 -25.90 -8.56 0.41
CA HIS A 295 -26.08 -8.84 -1.02
C HIS A 295 -26.92 -7.77 -1.76
N ILE A 296 -27.76 -7.01 -1.04
CA ILE A 296 -28.56 -5.90 -1.59
C ILE A 296 -27.94 -4.56 -1.19
N THR A 297 -27.38 -4.45 0.01
CA THR A 297 -26.83 -3.20 0.54
C THR A 297 -25.42 -2.88 0.06
N PHE A 298 -24.71 -3.84 -0.56
CA PHE A 298 -23.34 -3.65 -1.05
C PHE A 298 -23.19 -2.41 -1.93
N TYR A 299 -23.91 -2.33 -3.06
CA TYR A 299 -23.77 -1.20 -3.97
C TYR A 299 -24.21 0.15 -3.35
N PRO A 300 -25.37 0.25 -2.66
CA PRO A 300 -25.74 1.48 -1.95
C PRO A 300 -24.68 1.95 -0.95
N VAL A 301 -24.08 1.03 -0.19
CA VAL A 301 -23.01 1.39 0.76
C VAL A 301 -21.75 1.81 0.02
N MET A 302 -21.36 1.16 -1.08
CA MET A 302 -20.19 1.55 -1.88
C MET A 302 -20.30 2.97 -2.45
N CYS A 303 -21.51 3.41 -2.82
CA CYS A 303 -21.74 4.79 -3.23
C CYS A 303 -21.35 5.82 -2.17
N PHE A 304 -21.48 5.48 -0.88
CA PHE A 304 -21.19 6.38 0.24
C PHE A 304 -20.00 5.94 1.09
N ALA A 305 -19.28 4.88 0.71
CA ALA A 305 -18.15 4.33 1.46
C ALA A 305 -17.04 5.36 1.69
N ARG A 306 -16.93 6.35 0.79
CA ARG A 306 -16.01 7.49 0.93
C ARG A 306 -16.21 8.29 2.22
N ILE A 307 -17.42 8.35 2.78
CA ILE A 307 -17.69 9.01 4.07
C ILE A 307 -16.85 8.37 5.18
N ASN A 308 -16.69 7.04 5.17
CA ASN A 308 -15.83 6.36 6.12
C ASN A 308 -14.36 6.77 5.93
N LEU A 309 -13.87 6.91 4.68
CA LEU A 309 -12.49 7.35 4.41
C LEU A 309 -12.24 8.78 4.95
N PHE A 310 -13.23 9.67 4.83
CA PHE A 310 -13.16 11.00 5.43
C PHE A 310 -13.11 10.95 6.96
N ALA A 311 -14.00 10.18 7.57
CA ALA A 311 -14.05 10.01 9.02
C ALA A 311 -12.71 9.47 9.55
N GLN A 312 -12.17 8.44 8.90
CA GLN A 312 -10.90 7.83 9.29
C GLN A 312 -9.69 8.78 9.12
N SER A 313 -9.70 9.60 8.06
CA SER A 313 -8.71 10.66 7.87
C SER A 313 -8.71 11.66 9.02
N ILE A 314 -9.90 12.16 9.39
CA ILE A 314 -10.06 13.11 10.50
C ILE A 314 -9.66 12.46 11.83
N ILE A 315 -10.13 11.24 12.10
CA ILE A 315 -9.81 10.48 13.32
C ILE A 315 -8.29 10.36 13.47
N LEU A 316 -7.56 9.96 12.42
CA LEU A 316 -6.11 9.84 12.50
C LEU A 316 -5.44 11.16 12.87
N LEU A 317 -5.83 12.26 12.21
CA LEU A 317 -5.24 13.59 12.43
C LEU A 317 -5.50 14.14 13.83
N LEU A 318 -6.58 13.70 14.48
CA LEU A 318 -6.90 14.04 15.88
C LEU A 318 -6.14 13.17 16.90
N THR A 319 -5.52 12.06 16.50
CA THR A 319 -4.77 11.21 17.43
C THR A 319 -3.40 11.82 17.82
N LYS A 320 -2.76 11.24 18.84
CA LYS A 320 -1.38 11.56 19.24
C LYS A 320 -0.30 10.79 18.45
N LYS A 321 -0.67 10.02 17.42
CA LYS A 321 0.29 9.21 16.63
C LYS A 321 1.28 10.11 15.88
N ASN A 322 2.53 9.70 15.73
CA ASN A 322 3.48 10.47 14.93
C ASN A 322 3.04 10.48 13.45
N ILE A 323 2.84 11.68 12.89
CA ILE A 323 2.42 11.87 11.49
C ILE A 323 3.39 12.88 10.86
N PRO A 324 4.19 12.46 9.88
CA PRO A 324 5.07 13.37 9.14
C PRO A 324 4.29 14.54 8.53
N ASP A 325 4.79 15.76 8.70
CA ASP A 325 4.17 17.01 8.22
C ASP A 325 2.68 17.14 8.57
N ARG A 326 2.29 16.75 9.80
CA ARG A 326 0.89 16.82 10.27
C ARG A 326 0.20 18.15 9.95
N GLY A 327 0.91 19.28 10.03
CA GLY A 327 0.37 20.59 9.68
C GLY A 327 -0.09 20.67 8.22
N MET A 328 0.71 20.16 7.27
CA MET A 328 0.32 20.09 5.86
C MET A 328 -0.85 19.13 5.63
N GLU A 329 -0.88 18.00 6.35
CA GLU A 329 -1.99 17.05 6.27
C GLU A 329 -3.32 17.70 6.69
N ILE A 330 -3.32 18.39 7.84
CA ILE A 330 -4.48 19.11 8.37
C ILE A 330 -4.90 20.22 7.42
N LEU A 331 -3.97 21.06 6.97
CA LEU A 331 -4.28 22.16 6.05
C LEU A 331 -4.86 21.66 4.73
N GLY A 332 -4.32 20.59 4.16
CA GLY A 332 -4.83 20.00 2.92
C GLY A 332 -6.24 19.42 3.08
N VAL A 333 -6.50 18.70 4.17
CA VAL A 333 -7.86 18.17 4.46
C VAL A 333 -8.84 19.32 4.74
N LEU A 334 -8.45 20.33 5.51
CA LEU A 334 -9.26 21.52 5.75
C LEU A 334 -9.57 22.27 4.46
N PHE A 335 -8.60 22.39 3.55
CA PHE A 335 -8.82 23.00 2.25
C PHE A 335 -9.97 22.33 1.50
N PHE A 336 -10.00 20.99 1.45
CA PHE A 336 -11.11 20.23 0.87
C PHE A 336 -12.46 20.55 1.51
N TRP A 337 -12.50 20.54 2.84
CA TRP A 337 -13.70 20.84 3.62
C TRP A 337 -14.14 22.31 3.56
N VAL A 338 -13.35 23.19 2.93
CA VAL A 338 -13.74 24.56 2.62
C VAL A 338 -14.21 24.67 1.17
N TRP A 339 -13.38 24.27 0.19
CA TRP A 339 -13.70 24.54 -1.21
C TRP A 339 -14.86 23.69 -1.73
N TYR A 340 -14.98 22.42 -1.33
CA TYR A 340 -16.03 21.54 -1.87
C TYR A 340 -17.43 21.96 -1.36
N PRO A 341 -17.64 22.21 -0.05
CA PRO A 341 -18.92 22.77 0.41
C PRO A 341 -19.21 24.16 -0.17
N LEU A 342 -18.19 25.01 -0.34
CA LEU A 342 -18.36 26.31 -1.01
C LEU A 342 -18.83 26.14 -2.46
N LEU A 343 -18.21 25.22 -3.22
CA LEU A 343 -18.64 24.89 -4.57
C LEU A 343 -20.10 24.43 -4.59
N VAL A 344 -20.48 23.51 -3.70
CA VAL A 344 -21.86 23.02 -3.60
C VAL A 344 -22.83 24.16 -3.24
N SER A 345 -22.41 25.11 -2.40
CA SER A 345 -23.24 26.27 -2.02
C SER A 345 -23.55 27.21 -3.19
N CYS A 346 -22.72 27.20 -4.25
CA CYS A 346 -22.95 28.00 -5.46
C CYS A 346 -24.06 27.43 -6.36
N LEU A 347 -24.53 26.19 -6.14
CA LEU A 347 -25.62 25.63 -6.92
C LEU A 347 -26.98 26.27 -6.52
N PRO A 348 -27.89 26.46 -7.49
CA PRO A 348 -29.03 27.38 -7.36
C PRO A 348 -30.12 26.92 -6.38
N ASN A 349 -30.31 25.60 -6.20
CA ASN A 349 -31.35 25.04 -5.32
C ASN A 349 -30.91 23.70 -4.69
N TRP A 350 -31.69 23.23 -3.72
CA TRP A 350 -31.42 21.99 -2.98
C TRP A 350 -31.43 20.72 -3.84
N PRO A 351 -32.41 20.49 -4.73
CA PRO A 351 -32.37 19.33 -5.63
C PRO A 351 -31.08 19.23 -6.45
N ASP A 352 -30.62 20.35 -7.02
CA ASP A 352 -29.37 20.42 -7.78
C ASP A 352 -28.15 20.10 -6.91
N ARG A 353 -28.09 20.65 -5.68
CA ARG A 353 -27.03 20.39 -4.70
C ARG A 353 -26.95 18.92 -4.34
N ILE A 354 -28.09 18.30 -4.02
CA ILE A 354 -28.18 16.89 -3.65
C ILE A 354 -27.78 16.02 -4.83
N ALA A 355 -28.31 16.30 -6.03
CA ALA A 355 -27.99 15.54 -7.24
C ALA A 355 -26.50 15.60 -7.58
N PHE A 356 -25.88 16.77 -7.50
CA PHE A 356 -24.45 16.94 -7.71
C PHE A 356 -23.63 16.07 -6.74
N VAL A 357 -23.89 16.19 -5.44
CA VAL A 357 -23.16 15.44 -4.40
C VAL A 357 -23.37 13.93 -4.58
N VAL A 358 -24.62 13.48 -4.74
CA VAL A 358 -24.93 12.06 -4.92
C VAL A 358 -24.27 11.50 -6.18
N ALA A 359 -24.24 12.24 -7.29
CA ALA A 359 -23.54 11.83 -8.50
C ALA A 359 -22.02 11.72 -8.30
N SER A 360 -21.39 12.69 -7.62
CA SER A 360 -19.95 12.63 -7.31
C SER A 360 -19.59 11.41 -6.48
N PHE A 361 -20.40 11.11 -5.46
CA PHE A 361 -20.22 9.95 -4.60
C PHE A 361 -20.46 8.63 -5.34
N ASN A 362 -21.56 8.51 -6.09
CA ASN A 362 -21.88 7.31 -6.87
C ASN A 362 -20.79 6.96 -7.89
N VAL A 363 -20.33 7.95 -8.67
CA VAL A 363 -19.28 7.72 -9.68
C VAL A 363 -17.98 7.30 -9.00
N THR A 364 -17.58 7.97 -7.91
CA THR A 364 -16.40 7.56 -7.12
C THR A 364 -16.58 6.19 -6.46
N GLY A 365 -17.82 5.79 -6.18
CA GLY A 365 -18.17 4.46 -5.67
C GLY A 365 -17.76 3.32 -6.61
N ILE A 366 -17.65 3.57 -7.92
CA ILE A 366 -17.15 2.59 -8.90
C ILE A 366 -15.74 2.12 -8.52
N GLN A 367 -14.87 3.04 -8.10
CA GLN A 367 -13.53 2.69 -7.65
C GLN A 367 -13.54 1.83 -6.38
N HIS A 368 -14.45 2.09 -5.44
CA HIS A 368 -14.59 1.25 -4.24
C HIS A 368 -15.05 -0.17 -4.59
N VAL A 369 -16.03 -0.28 -5.49
CA VAL A 369 -16.50 -1.58 -6.00
C VAL A 369 -15.33 -2.34 -6.64
N GLN A 370 -14.53 -1.67 -7.49
CA GLN A 370 -13.37 -2.29 -8.13
C GLN A 370 -12.39 -2.87 -7.11
N PHE A 371 -12.03 -2.10 -6.07
CA PHE A 371 -11.13 -2.59 -5.02
C PHE A 371 -11.73 -3.74 -4.22
N CYS A 372 -13.00 -3.61 -3.80
CA CYS A 372 -13.67 -4.67 -3.05
C CYS A 372 -13.77 -5.96 -3.86
N LEU A 373 -14.06 -5.89 -5.16
CA LEU A 373 -14.13 -7.10 -6.00
C LEU A 373 -12.78 -7.80 -6.13
N ASN A 374 -11.67 -7.04 -6.17
CA ASN A 374 -10.33 -7.63 -6.23
C ASN A 374 -9.97 -8.36 -4.92
N HIS A 375 -10.29 -7.77 -3.76
CA HIS A 375 -9.92 -8.33 -2.46
C HIS A 375 -10.94 -9.34 -1.91
N PHE A 376 -12.24 -9.04 -1.96
CA PHE A 376 -13.27 -9.87 -1.31
C PHE A 376 -13.50 -11.20 -2.03
N SER A 377 -13.08 -11.30 -3.30
CA SER A 377 -13.17 -12.55 -4.07
C SER A 377 -11.93 -13.44 -3.92
N SER A 378 -10.87 -12.93 -3.28
CA SER A 378 -9.61 -13.65 -3.10
C SER A 378 -9.67 -14.61 -1.90
N GLN A 379 -8.79 -15.61 -1.89
CA GLN A 379 -8.65 -16.50 -0.73
C GLN A 379 -8.10 -15.71 0.46
N VAL A 380 -8.65 -15.99 1.65
CA VAL A 380 -8.29 -15.33 2.90
C VAL A 380 -7.82 -16.34 3.95
N TYR A 381 -7.01 -15.88 4.90
CA TYR A 381 -6.48 -16.70 6.00
C TYR A 381 -6.57 -15.98 7.35
N LEU A 382 -6.18 -16.68 8.42
CA LEU A 382 -6.10 -16.14 9.78
C LEU A 382 -4.66 -16.19 10.28
N GLY A 383 -4.26 -15.16 11.03
CA GLY A 383 -2.96 -15.04 11.64
C GLY A 383 -2.03 -14.07 10.91
N ALA A 384 -0.89 -13.81 11.54
CA ALA A 384 0.10 -12.89 11.01
C ALA A 384 0.71 -13.41 9.70
N PRO A 385 1.05 -12.52 8.75
CA PRO A 385 1.73 -12.90 7.51
C PRO A 385 3.05 -13.62 7.83
N GLY A 386 3.17 -14.85 7.33
CA GLY A 386 4.44 -15.60 7.32
C GLY A 386 5.33 -15.14 6.17
N GLY A 387 6.65 -15.26 6.27
CA GLY A 387 7.58 -14.80 5.22
C GLY A 387 7.37 -15.43 3.83
N MET A 388 6.73 -16.60 3.74
CA MET A 388 6.33 -17.21 2.47
C MET A 388 4.97 -16.72 1.94
N VAL A 389 4.15 -16.07 2.76
CA VAL A 389 2.76 -15.70 2.41
C VAL A 389 2.71 -14.45 1.54
N LEU A 390 3.74 -13.59 1.59
CA LEU A 390 3.87 -12.41 0.72
C LEU A 390 3.87 -12.76 -0.78
N PHE A 391 4.14 -14.02 -1.14
CA PHE A 391 4.20 -14.50 -2.53
C PHE A 391 3.29 -15.71 -2.81
N GLN A 392 2.34 -16.05 -1.91
CA GLN A 392 1.41 -17.18 -2.11
C GLN A 392 0.14 -16.79 -2.88
N PHE A 393 0.24 -15.82 -3.79
CA PHE A 393 -0.88 -15.37 -4.64
C PHE A 393 -0.89 -16.06 -5.99
#